data_AF-A0A944JUX1-F1
#
_entry.id   AF-A0A944JUX1-F1
#
_cell.length_a   1.000
_cell.length_b   1.000
_cell.length_c   1.000
_cell.angle_alpha   90.00
_cell.angle_beta   90.00
_cell.angle_gamma   90.00
#
_symmetry.space_group_name_H-M   'P 1'
#
loop_
_entity.id
_entity.type
_entity.pdbx_description
1 polymer ?
#
loop_
_entity_poly.entity_id
_entity_poly.type
_entity_poly.pdbx_seq_one_letter_code
_entity_poly.pdbx_strand_id
1 'polypeptide(L)' 'MSPPLSHGWASDKSVQQAVDAVNNDPKLRADLLAKAKSAKEHMDTHNWGNSQNRSSEMQALIDKLENWP' A
#
# COMPACT_ATOMS: atom_id res chain seq x y z
N MET A 1 -15.33 17.30 16.68
CA MET A 1 -13.94 16.93 16.39
C MET A 1 -13.82 15.43 16.56
N SER A 2 -13.59 14.67 15.48
CA SER A 2 -13.36 13.23 15.59
C SER A 2 -11.95 12.98 16.15
N PRO A 3 -11.77 12.07 17.10
CA PRO A 3 -10.47 11.82 17.70
C PRO A 3 -9.52 11.16 16.68
N PRO A 4 -8.21 11.47 16.72
CA PRO A 4 -7.23 10.83 15.85
C PRO A 4 -7.14 9.33 16.15
N LEU A 5 -6.91 8.52 15.11
CA LEU A 5 -6.78 7.05 15.13
C LEU A 5 -5.51 6.58 15.90
N SER A 6 -5.29 7.02 17.13
CA SER A 6 -4.02 6.80 17.84
C SER A 6 -3.89 5.44 18.53
N HIS A 7 -4.91 4.56 18.46
CA HIS A 7 -4.95 3.28 19.20
C HIS A 7 -5.51 2.06 18.45
N GLY A 8 -5.66 2.11 17.12
CA GLY A 8 -6.31 1.02 16.38
C GLY A 8 -5.41 0.41 15.31
N TRP A 9 -4.51 -0.51 15.68
CA TRP A 9 -4.03 -1.47 14.68
C TRP A 9 -5.26 -2.23 14.15
N ALA A 10 -5.30 -2.48 12.84
CA ALA A 10 -6.34 -3.33 12.28
C ALA A 10 -6.31 -4.69 12.98
N SER A 11 -7.48 -5.27 13.26
CA SER A 11 -7.53 -6.63 13.79
C SER A 11 -6.95 -7.61 12.76
N ASP A 12 -6.36 -8.72 13.22
CA ASP A 12 -5.83 -9.77 12.33
C ASP A 12 -6.90 -10.23 11.33
N LYS A 13 -8.15 -10.32 11.77
CA LYS A 13 -9.30 -10.64 10.90
C LYS A 13 -9.46 -9.62 9.77
N SER A 14 -9.40 -8.33 10.08
CA SER A 14 -9.52 -7.26 9.08
C SER A 14 -8.34 -7.27 8.11
N VAL A 15 -7.13 -7.57 8.60
CA VAL A 15 -5.94 -7.75 7.75
C VAL A 15 -6.13 -8.92 6.80
N GLN A 16 -6.58 -10.07 7.31
CA GLN A 16 -6.81 -11.25 6.48
C GLN A 16 -7.86 -10.99 5.40
N GLN A 17 -8.96 -10.32 5.74
CA GLN A 17 -9.99 -9.95 4.75
C GLN A 17 -9.45 -9.07 3.62
N ALA A 18 -8.57 -8.12 3.94
CA ALA A 18 -7.94 -7.28 2.92
C ALA A 18 -7.00 -8.11 2.03
N VAL A 19 -6.22 -9.03 2.62
CA VAL A 19 -5.36 -9.95 1.86
C VAL A 19 -6.20 -10.85 0.96
N ASP A 20 -7.30 -11.40 1.45
CA ASP A 20 -8.20 -12.27 0.69
C ASP A 20 -8.87 -11.52 -0.48
N ALA A 21 -9.23 -10.25 -0.29
CA ALA A 21 -9.76 -9.43 -1.38
C ALA A 21 -8.74 -9.26 -2.51
N VAL A 22 -7.47 -8.97 -2.17
CA VAL A 22 -6.39 -8.84 -3.16
C VAL A 22 -6.04 -10.19 -3.82
N ASN A 23 -6.16 -11.29 -3.07
CA ASN A 23 -5.98 -12.65 -3.59
C ASN A 23 -7.04 -13.01 -4.63
N ASN A 24 -8.31 -12.74 -4.32
CA ASN A 24 -9.43 -13.26 -5.10
C ASN A 24 -9.87 -12.35 -6.27
N ASP A 25 -9.36 -11.12 -6.34
CA ASP A 25 -9.70 -10.17 -7.40
C ASP A 25 -8.45 -9.69 -8.18
N PRO A 26 -8.18 -10.27 -9.37
CA PRO A 26 -7.07 -9.85 -10.23
C PRO A 26 -7.17 -8.40 -10.70
N LYS A 27 -8.38 -7.84 -10.83
CA LYS A 27 -8.55 -6.43 -11.24
C LYS A 27 -8.18 -5.51 -10.10
N LEU A 28 -8.60 -5.82 -8.88
CA LEU A 28 -8.20 -5.09 -7.68
C LEU A 28 -6.67 -5.12 -7.52
N ARG A 29 -6.04 -6.28 -7.74
CA ARG A 29 -4.58 -6.42 -7.71
C ARG A 29 -3.89 -5.53 -8.75
N ALA A 30 -4.37 -5.54 -9.99
CA ALA A 30 -3.81 -4.71 -11.06
C ALA A 30 -3.97 -3.20 -10.78
N ASP A 31 -5.12 -2.79 -10.26
CA ASP A 31 -5.39 -1.41 -9.85
C ASP A 31 -4.51 -0.97 -8.68
N LEU A 32 -4.36 -1.82 -7.65
CA LEU A 32 -3.41 -1.59 -6.54
C LEU A 32 -1.97 -1.46 -7.03
N LEU A 33 -1.54 -2.31 -7.97
CA LEU A 33 -0.21 -2.26 -8.55
C LEU A 33 0.03 -0.94 -9.31
N ALA A 34 -0.94 -0.52 -10.14
CA ALA A 34 -0.85 0.74 -10.88
C ALA A 34 -0.75 1.95 -9.93
N LYS A 35 -1.58 1.96 -8.88
CA LYS A 35 -1.54 3.01 -7.85
C LYS A 35 -0.25 3.01 -7.06
N ALA A 36 0.29 1.83 -6.74
CA ALA A 36 1.56 1.70 -6.03
C ALA A 36 2.73 2.25 -6.87
N LYS A 37 2.77 1.95 -8.17
CA LYS A 37 3.76 2.51 -9.11
C LYS A 37 3.69 4.02 -9.20
N SER A 38 2.48 4.57 -9.37
CA SER A 38 2.27 6.03 -9.40
C SER A 38 2.68 6.69 -8.09
N ALA A 39 2.30 6.13 -6.94
CA ALA A 39 2.70 6.66 -5.64
C ALA A 39 4.22 6.65 -5.45
N LYS A 40 4.90 5.57 -5.86
CA LYS A 40 6.36 5.49 -5.82
C LYS A 40 7.00 6.58 -6.70
N GLU A 41 6.53 6.74 -7.95
CA GLU A 41 7.01 7.78 -8.86
C GLU A 41 6.86 9.17 -8.25
N HIS A 42 5.72 9.47 -7.63
CA HIS A 42 5.51 10.73 -6.93
C HIS A 42 6.46 10.91 -5.74
N MET A 43 6.72 9.87 -4.94
CA MET A 43 7.67 9.90 -3.82
C MET A 43 9.12 10.09 -4.26
N ASP A 44 9.49 9.54 -5.41
CA ASP A 44 10.84 9.67 -5.99
C ASP A 44 11.07 11.04 -6.62
N THR A 45 10.10 11.52 -7.39
CA THR A 45 10.21 12.77 -8.16
C THR A 45 9.99 14.01 -7.31
N HIS A 46 9.08 13.92 -6.35
CA HIS A 46 8.78 15.01 -5.45
C HIS A 46 9.20 14.62 -4.04
N ASN A 47 10.47 14.85 -3.76
CA ASN A 47 10.99 14.79 -2.40
C ASN A 47 10.39 15.96 -1.61
N TRP A 48 9.12 15.85 -1.16
CA TRP A 48 8.28 16.87 -0.49
C TRP A 48 8.83 17.33 0.87
N GLY A 49 10.14 17.52 1.00
CA GLY A 49 10.81 17.86 2.26
C GLY A 49 10.78 16.73 3.30
N ASN A 50 10.34 15.52 2.94
CA ASN A 50 10.28 14.39 3.86
C ASN A 50 11.65 13.72 3.95
N SER A 51 12.28 13.79 5.12
CA SER A 51 13.51 13.03 5.45
C SER A 51 13.27 11.51 5.45
N GLN A 52 12.00 11.08 5.47
CA GLN A 52 11.56 9.70 5.45
C GLN A 52 10.51 9.51 4.34
N ASN A 53 10.91 9.62 3.06
CA ASN A 53 10.05 9.13 2.01
C ASN A 53 9.91 7.59 2.16
N ARG A 54 8.72 7.04 1.87
CA ARG A 54 8.46 5.59 2.00
C ARG A 54 8.54 4.88 0.64
N SER A 55 9.36 5.42 -0.28
CA SER A 55 9.48 4.90 -1.65
C SER A 55 9.99 3.45 -1.66
N SER A 56 10.92 3.12 -0.77
CA SER A 56 11.43 1.75 -0.60
C SER A 56 10.34 0.77 -0.14
N GLU A 57 9.43 1.21 0.75
CA GLU A 57 8.29 0.41 1.19
C GLU A 57 7.27 0.23 0.06
N MET A 58 7.08 1.26 -0.77
CA MET A 58 6.26 1.16 -1.98
C MET A 58 6.87 0.17 -2.99
N GLN A 59 8.19 0.15 -3.14
CA GLN A 59 8.87 -0.86 -3.97
C GLN A 59 8.61 -2.27 -3.45
N ALA A 60 8.72 -2.51 -2.15
CA ALA A 60 8.43 -3.82 -1.56
C ALA A 60 6.97 -4.25 -1.79
N LEU A 61 6.02 -3.32 -1.75
CA LEU A 61 4.62 -3.60 -2.09
C LEU A 61 4.45 -3.94 -3.56
N ILE A 62 5.10 -3.20 -4.47
CA ILE A 62 5.10 -3.46 -5.92
C ILE A 62 5.65 -4.87 -6.20
N ASP A 63 6.82 -5.20 -5.66
CA ASP A 63 7.47 -6.50 -5.85
C ASP A 63 6.56 -7.65 -5.41
N LYS A 64 5.85 -7.45 -4.29
CA LYS A 64 4.91 -8.45 -3.78
C LYS A 64 3.71 -8.60 -4.73
N LEU A 65 3.13 -7.51 -5.22
CA LEU A 65 1.98 -7.51 -6.13
C LEU A 65 2.33 -8.07 -7.52
N GLU A 66 3.56 -7.87 -8.01
CA GLU A 66 4.04 -8.39 -9.29
C GLU A 66 4.31 -9.91 -9.23
N ASN A 67 4.81 -10.39 -8.10
CA ASN A 67 5.07 -11.82 -7.86
C ASN A 67 3.94 -12.48 -7.05
N TRP A 68 2.74 -11.90 -7.08
CA TRP A 68 1.64 -12.38 -6.29
C TRP A 68 1.11 -13.71 -6.85
N PRO A 69 0.98 -14.76 -6.03
CA PRO A 69 0.54 -16.08 -6.49
C PRO A 69 -0.89 -16.08 -7.06
#